data_AF-U1G5S5-F1
#
_entry.id   AF-U1G5S5-F1
#
_cell.length_a   1.000
_cell.length_b   1.000
_cell.length_c   1.000
_cell.angle_alpha   90.00
_cell.angle_beta   90.00
_cell.angle_gamma   90.00
#
_symmetry.space_group_name_H-M   'P 1'
#
loop_
_entity.id
_entity.type
_entity.pdbx_description
1 polymer ?
#
loop_
_entity_poly.entity_id
_entity_poly.type
_entity_poly.pdbx_seq_one_letter_code
_entity_poly.pdbx_strand_id
1 'polypeptide(L)'
;MALAFLFQQLRGLDMAPDLDLTALIVDHGHRPDSGEEALAVSTWLKDLSIKSKILQLRWRPGQDPARLTNFETKARSLRYQQFAYASLEENIRSLFLGHHASDLAETVILRLARAQKFISAGLGGIKPVNDIPCCESVFGASCSLDEASAVSDLVSARSKRPATGQNSECRSASSSDADDNSFPGRVLVSEPGMKIYRPLLSFPKSRLIATCAQNGVPFITDPSNFDPKTTRRNTIRWLLSNNKLPKALQTESVLHLSAASMRLGQARTRKVEALMNATRLIYFDTRSSLLRLIVPRDISNAYKLSEQDAAYYVTRLLSLVSPRTETPRSFLDNIDVARWMFPELYVTNPSILDKPRDPRSMTAGDALIERLPSLSGCCWQLTRRPFRANEYPETGFSSTSTYSKGVDRYWSGWRAWDGRFWIRIQARNHPLLEQFKLRPLQRQDMEQLRAREELLPLALKQKLRRAFRDAAPGKLRYTLPLLVHGEELRGLPTLDIELPSKDSLQGDVSSQLRWEVRYKGVTETLQHLNRAASPSHDLVKPLNGDLNGQFSSPRNLEQS
;
A
#
# COMPACT_ATOMS: atom_id res chain seq x y z
N MET A 1 -7.60 -26.12 -12.27
CA MET A 1 -7.84 -27.55 -12.01
C MET A 1 -6.67 -28.21 -11.28
N ALA A 2 -5.46 -28.33 -11.86
CA ALA A 2 -4.30 -28.95 -11.15
C ALA A 2 -4.08 -28.43 -9.72
N LEU A 3 -4.09 -27.10 -9.53
CA LEU A 3 -3.96 -26.48 -8.20
C LEU A 3 -5.07 -26.90 -7.24
N ALA A 4 -6.31 -26.91 -7.69
CA ALA A 4 -7.48 -27.29 -6.88
C ALA A 4 -7.40 -28.76 -6.46
N PHE A 5 -7.05 -29.64 -7.41
CA PHE A 5 -6.82 -31.06 -7.13
C PHE A 5 -5.73 -31.28 -6.08
N LEU A 6 -4.58 -30.60 -6.21
CA LEU A 6 -3.48 -30.73 -5.25
C LEU A 6 -3.88 -30.25 -3.85
N PHE A 7 -4.67 -29.18 -3.73
CA PHE A 7 -5.20 -28.75 -2.43
C PHE A 7 -6.18 -29.76 -1.83
N GLN A 8 -7.01 -30.40 -2.67
CA GLN A 8 -7.89 -31.46 -2.20
C GLN A 8 -7.09 -32.69 -1.72
N GLN A 9 -6.00 -33.03 -2.39
CA GLN A 9 -5.08 -34.09 -1.92
C GLN A 9 -4.42 -33.73 -0.59
N LEU A 10 -4.01 -32.47 -0.40
CA LEU A 10 -3.45 -32.01 0.90
C LEU A 10 -4.44 -32.15 2.06
N ARG A 11 -5.73 -31.91 1.81
CA ARG A 11 -6.80 -32.17 2.79
C ARG A 11 -6.93 -33.67 3.08
N GLY A 12 -6.91 -34.50 2.03
CA GLY A 12 -7.01 -35.96 2.17
C GLY A 12 -5.82 -36.63 2.86
N LEU A 13 -4.63 -36.02 2.80
CA LEU A 13 -3.41 -36.49 3.46
C LEU A 13 -3.27 -36.00 4.92
N ASP A 14 -4.30 -35.35 5.47
CA ASP A 14 -4.32 -34.76 6.82
C ASP A 14 -3.15 -33.79 7.11
N MET A 15 -2.56 -33.22 6.06
CA MET A 15 -1.48 -32.23 6.18
C MET A 15 -2.02 -30.83 6.52
N ALA A 16 -3.29 -30.59 6.22
CA ALA A 16 -4.01 -29.35 6.49
C ALA A 16 -5.53 -29.61 6.59
N PRO A 17 -6.02 -30.29 7.65
CA PRO A 17 -7.44 -30.64 7.79
C PRO A 17 -8.36 -29.42 7.87
N ASP A 18 -7.90 -28.35 8.50
CA ASP A 18 -8.66 -27.11 8.72
C ASP A 18 -8.70 -26.18 7.49
N LEU A 19 -8.21 -26.63 6.33
CA LEU A 19 -8.16 -25.81 5.13
C LEU A 19 -9.55 -25.69 4.48
N ASP A 20 -10.22 -24.56 4.71
CA ASP A 20 -11.43 -24.18 3.99
C ASP A 20 -11.09 -23.58 2.62
N LEU A 21 -11.62 -24.17 1.56
CA LEU A 21 -11.28 -23.85 0.17
C LEU A 21 -12.49 -23.30 -0.56
N THR A 22 -12.35 -22.07 -1.04
CA THR A 22 -13.28 -21.47 -1.99
C THR A 22 -12.56 -21.15 -3.31
N ALA A 23 -13.04 -21.72 -4.40
CA ALA A 23 -12.56 -21.46 -5.75
C ALA A 23 -13.30 -20.26 -6.36
N LEU A 24 -12.53 -19.27 -6.83
CA LEU A 24 -13.07 -18.10 -7.53
C LEU A 24 -12.81 -18.27 -9.03
N ILE A 25 -13.89 -18.39 -9.80
CA ILE A 25 -13.87 -18.53 -11.26
C ILE A 25 -14.25 -17.18 -11.85
N VAL A 26 -13.47 -16.65 -12.80
CA VAL A 26 -13.85 -15.40 -13.47
C VAL A 26 -14.36 -15.70 -14.86
N ASP A 27 -15.59 -15.31 -15.12
CA ASP A 27 -16.13 -15.17 -16.46
C ASP A 27 -15.83 -13.76 -16.97
N HIS A 28 -15.07 -13.70 -18.07
CA HIS A 28 -14.62 -12.45 -18.65
C HIS A 28 -15.57 -11.91 -19.74
N GLY A 29 -16.54 -12.69 -20.21
CA GLY A 29 -17.53 -12.26 -21.21
C GLY A 29 -16.94 -11.81 -22.55
N HIS A 30 -15.76 -12.32 -22.92
CA HIS A 30 -15.08 -11.94 -24.17
C HIS A 30 -15.43 -12.90 -25.32
N ARG A 31 -15.75 -14.16 -24.98
CA ARG A 31 -16.20 -15.20 -25.91
C ARG A 31 -17.61 -15.65 -25.47
N PRO A 32 -18.50 -16.01 -26.39
CA PRO A 32 -19.82 -16.53 -26.04
C PRO A 32 -19.72 -17.75 -25.10
N ASP A 33 -18.75 -18.63 -25.34
CA ASP A 33 -18.59 -19.88 -24.59
C ASP A 33 -18.01 -19.69 -23.17
N SER A 34 -17.55 -18.48 -22.82
CA SER A 34 -16.85 -18.26 -21.53
C SER A 34 -17.71 -18.52 -20.30
N GLY A 35 -19.03 -18.30 -20.40
CA GLY A 35 -19.98 -18.64 -19.34
C GLY A 35 -20.18 -20.15 -19.17
N GLU A 36 -20.27 -20.88 -20.28
CA GLU A 36 -20.40 -22.35 -20.26
C GLU A 36 -19.11 -23.01 -19.73
N GLU A 37 -17.94 -22.50 -20.14
CA GLU A 37 -16.65 -22.93 -19.62
C GLU A 37 -16.56 -22.70 -18.09
N ALA A 38 -17.01 -21.55 -17.59
CA ALA A 38 -17.03 -21.24 -16.17
C ALA A 38 -17.97 -22.18 -15.39
N LEU A 39 -19.13 -22.51 -15.95
CA LEU A 39 -20.08 -23.44 -15.36
C LEU A 39 -19.52 -24.87 -15.30
N ALA A 40 -18.91 -25.34 -16.38
CA ALA A 40 -18.26 -26.66 -16.43
C ALA A 40 -17.16 -26.80 -15.37
N VAL A 41 -16.30 -25.78 -15.23
CA VAL A 41 -15.26 -25.74 -14.19
C VAL A 41 -15.87 -25.75 -12.79
N SER A 42 -16.98 -25.04 -12.59
CA SER A 42 -17.71 -25.06 -11.32
C SER A 42 -18.25 -26.44 -10.97
N THR A 43 -18.77 -27.19 -11.94
CA THR A 43 -19.22 -28.57 -11.77
C THR A 43 -18.06 -29.48 -11.36
N TRP A 44 -16.93 -29.43 -12.06
CA TRP A 44 -15.77 -30.26 -11.71
C TRP A 44 -15.17 -29.92 -10.34
N LEU A 45 -15.23 -28.66 -9.91
CA LEU A 45 -14.81 -28.26 -8.56
C LEU A 45 -15.76 -28.79 -7.49
N LYS A 46 -17.06 -28.83 -7.78
CA LYS A 46 -18.06 -29.47 -6.91
C LYS A 46 -17.78 -30.96 -6.75
N ASP A 47 -17.41 -31.66 -7.82
CA ASP A 47 -17.02 -33.08 -7.79
C ASP A 47 -15.76 -33.30 -6.93
N LEU A 48 -14.86 -32.31 -6.88
CA LEU A 48 -13.70 -32.28 -5.99
C LEU A 48 -14.02 -31.83 -4.55
N SER A 49 -15.29 -31.64 -4.19
CA SER A 49 -15.73 -31.14 -2.88
C SER A 49 -15.16 -29.75 -2.53
N ILE A 50 -15.01 -28.87 -3.52
CA ILE A 50 -14.55 -27.49 -3.36
C ILE A 50 -15.70 -26.53 -3.70
N LYS A 51 -16.03 -25.63 -2.75
CA LYS A 51 -17.02 -24.55 -2.97
C LYS A 51 -16.49 -23.63 -4.07
N SER A 52 -17.34 -23.26 -5.03
CA SER A 52 -16.97 -22.32 -6.11
C SER A 52 -17.89 -21.11 -6.16
N LYS A 53 -17.36 -19.98 -6.64
CA LYS A 53 -18.12 -18.79 -7.01
C LYS A 53 -17.71 -18.35 -8.41
N ILE A 54 -18.69 -18.15 -9.29
CA ILE A 54 -18.47 -17.55 -10.61
C ILE A 54 -18.61 -16.03 -10.48
N LEU A 55 -17.59 -15.32 -10.93
CA LEU A 55 -17.44 -13.87 -10.83
C LEU A 55 -17.48 -13.27 -12.23
N GLN A 56 -18.51 -12.49 -12.51
CA GLN A 56 -18.66 -11.79 -13.79
C GLN A 56 -17.83 -10.50 -13.82
N LEU A 57 -17.05 -10.30 -14.88
CA LEU A 57 -16.35 -9.03 -15.07
C LEU A 57 -17.32 -7.92 -15.46
N ARG A 58 -17.30 -6.82 -14.69
CA ARG A 58 -18.08 -5.61 -15.00
C ARG A 58 -17.28 -4.70 -15.93
N TRP A 59 -17.66 -4.69 -17.20
CA TRP A 59 -17.15 -3.74 -18.21
C TRP A 59 -17.89 -2.40 -18.09
N ARG A 60 -17.28 -1.31 -18.60
CA ARG A 60 -17.98 -0.01 -18.62
C ARG A 60 -19.15 -0.07 -19.61
N PRO A 61 -20.26 0.65 -19.34
CA PRO A 61 -21.37 0.74 -20.31
C PRO A 61 -20.86 1.17 -21.69
N GLY A 62 -21.27 0.45 -22.75
CA GLY A 62 -20.84 0.70 -24.13
C GLY A 62 -19.42 0.24 -24.48
N GLN A 63 -18.66 -0.33 -23.54
CA GLN A 63 -17.32 -0.86 -23.78
C GLN A 63 -17.41 -2.33 -24.17
N ASP A 64 -17.20 -2.63 -25.46
CA ASP A 64 -17.08 -4.00 -25.96
C ASP A 64 -15.67 -4.57 -25.65
N PRO A 65 -15.54 -5.60 -24.80
CA PRO A 65 -14.25 -6.21 -24.49
C PRO A 65 -13.54 -6.78 -25.71
N ALA A 66 -14.28 -7.22 -26.74
CA ALA A 66 -13.70 -7.81 -27.96
C ALA A 66 -12.92 -6.79 -28.81
N ARG A 67 -13.20 -5.49 -28.65
CA ARG A 67 -12.61 -4.42 -29.46
C ARG A 67 -11.48 -3.65 -28.77
N LEU A 68 -11.08 -4.06 -27.56
CA LEU A 68 -10.09 -3.33 -26.77
C LEU A 68 -8.65 -3.72 -27.15
N THR A 69 -7.87 -2.73 -27.60
CA THR A 69 -6.43 -2.89 -27.89
C THR A 69 -5.60 -3.24 -26.66
N ASN A 70 -6.07 -2.89 -25.46
CA ASN A 70 -5.43 -3.18 -24.17
C ASN A 70 -6.23 -4.19 -23.32
N PHE A 71 -7.04 -5.04 -23.97
CA PHE A 71 -7.91 -6.02 -23.32
C PHE A 71 -7.22 -6.78 -22.18
N GLU A 72 -6.05 -7.42 -22.42
CA GLU A 72 -5.37 -8.24 -21.42
C GLU A 72 -5.05 -7.45 -20.14
N THR A 73 -4.60 -6.20 -20.29
CA THR A 73 -4.23 -5.34 -19.15
C THR A 73 -5.47 -4.92 -18.37
N LYS A 74 -6.55 -4.57 -19.08
CA LYS A 74 -7.82 -4.18 -18.45
C LYS A 74 -8.51 -5.36 -17.77
N ALA A 75 -8.61 -6.50 -18.47
CA ALA A 75 -9.13 -7.76 -17.95
C ALA A 75 -8.33 -8.23 -16.73
N ARG A 76 -6.99 -8.13 -16.75
CA ARG A 76 -6.15 -8.42 -15.59
C ARG A 76 -6.52 -7.54 -14.39
N SER A 77 -6.68 -6.24 -14.60
CA SER A 77 -7.02 -5.30 -13.51
C SER A 77 -8.40 -5.61 -12.92
N LEU A 78 -9.41 -5.80 -13.77
CA LEU A 78 -10.77 -6.15 -13.35
C LEU A 78 -10.83 -7.50 -12.64
N ARG A 79 -10.08 -8.51 -13.11
CA ARG A 79 -9.97 -9.82 -12.44
C ARG A 79 -9.48 -9.70 -11.01
N TYR A 80 -8.37 -9.00 -10.78
CA TYR A 80 -7.84 -8.86 -9.42
C TYR A 80 -8.79 -8.07 -8.52
N GLN A 81 -9.41 -6.99 -9.02
CA GLN A 81 -10.40 -6.25 -8.26
C GLN A 81 -11.58 -7.15 -7.88
N GLN A 82 -12.07 -7.97 -8.80
CA GLN A 82 -13.17 -8.87 -8.53
C GLN A 82 -12.78 -9.99 -7.56
N PHE A 83 -11.56 -10.52 -7.64
CA PHE A 83 -11.03 -11.43 -6.62
C PHE A 83 -10.98 -10.77 -5.25
N ALA A 84 -10.52 -9.52 -5.16
CA ALA A 84 -10.45 -8.78 -3.91
C ALA A 84 -11.84 -8.60 -3.28
N TYR A 85 -12.82 -8.11 -4.04
CA TYR A 85 -14.18 -7.91 -3.54
C TYR A 85 -14.80 -9.23 -3.05
N ALA A 86 -14.78 -10.27 -3.88
CA ALA A 86 -15.37 -11.57 -3.52
C ALA A 86 -14.69 -12.21 -2.32
N SER A 87 -13.38 -11.99 -2.15
CA SER A 87 -12.63 -12.53 -1.01
C SER A 87 -12.92 -11.75 0.27
N LEU A 88 -13.01 -10.42 0.21
CA LEU A 88 -13.32 -9.60 1.37
C LEU A 88 -14.73 -9.90 1.92
N GLU A 89 -15.70 -10.16 1.04
CA GLU A 89 -17.05 -10.58 1.41
C GLU A 89 -17.07 -11.90 2.19
N GLU A 90 -16.15 -12.83 1.89
CA GLU A 90 -16.02 -14.14 2.56
C GLU A 90 -14.91 -14.15 3.62
N ASN A 91 -14.34 -12.99 3.98
CA ASN A 91 -13.21 -12.86 4.91
C ASN A 91 -11.96 -13.69 4.53
N ILE A 92 -11.72 -13.87 3.23
CA ILE A 92 -10.56 -14.56 2.67
C ILE A 92 -9.39 -13.56 2.50
N ARG A 93 -8.27 -13.82 3.16
CA ARG A 93 -7.04 -12.99 3.06
C ARG A 93 -5.94 -13.61 2.19
N SER A 94 -6.03 -14.91 1.91
CA SER A 94 -5.01 -15.67 1.18
C SER A 94 -5.54 -16.18 -0.16
N LEU A 95 -4.98 -15.68 -1.25
CA LEU A 95 -5.34 -16.07 -2.61
C LEU A 95 -4.27 -16.96 -3.23
N PHE A 96 -4.65 -18.11 -3.78
CA PHE A 96 -3.72 -19.00 -4.47
C PHE A 96 -3.96 -18.96 -5.98
N LEU A 97 -2.89 -18.75 -6.76
CA LEU A 97 -2.97 -18.72 -8.22
C LEU A 97 -2.06 -19.78 -8.83
N GLY A 98 -2.55 -20.44 -9.88
CA GLY A 98 -1.85 -21.51 -10.59
C GLY A 98 -0.75 -21.06 -11.55
N HIS A 99 -0.05 -19.96 -11.26
CA HIS A 99 1.09 -19.54 -12.08
C HIS A 99 2.21 -20.57 -12.01
N HIS A 100 2.81 -20.88 -13.15
CA HIS A 100 3.81 -21.94 -13.30
C HIS A 100 5.11 -21.46 -13.96
N ALA A 101 6.12 -22.34 -14.08
CA ALA A 101 7.45 -21.97 -14.57
C ALA A 101 7.44 -21.37 -15.99
N SER A 102 6.54 -21.83 -16.87
CA SER A 102 6.41 -21.24 -18.22
C SER A 102 5.88 -19.80 -18.18
N ASP A 103 4.99 -19.45 -17.24
CA ASP A 103 4.50 -18.06 -17.08
C ASP A 103 5.62 -17.14 -16.58
N LEU A 104 6.49 -17.69 -15.72
CA LEU A 104 7.67 -16.99 -15.23
C LEU A 104 8.62 -16.69 -16.40
N ALA A 105 8.93 -17.68 -17.23
CA ALA A 105 9.79 -17.50 -18.40
C ALA A 105 9.23 -16.46 -19.39
N GLU A 106 7.94 -16.57 -19.75
CA GLU A 106 7.25 -15.59 -20.60
C GLU A 106 7.35 -14.17 -20.01
N THR A 107 7.15 -14.04 -18.70
CA THR A 107 7.19 -12.74 -18.00
C THR A 107 8.60 -12.14 -18.02
N VAL A 108 9.64 -12.95 -17.80
CA VAL A 108 11.03 -12.45 -17.81
C VAL A 108 11.43 -11.99 -19.21
N ILE A 109 11.10 -12.75 -20.26
CA ILE A 109 11.36 -12.35 -21.66
C ILE A 109 10.60 -11.06 -22.00
N LEU A 110 9.34 -10.93 -21.59
CA LEU A 110 8.56 -9.69 -21.77
C LEU A 110 9.25 -8.49 -21.10
N ARG A 111 9.83 -8.67 -19.92
CA ARG A 111 10.54 -7.60 -19.19
C ARG A 111 11.87 -7.26 -19.84
N LEU A 112 12.61 -8.25 -20.35
CA LEU A 112 13.82 -8.05 -21.14
C LEU A 112 13.52 -7.26 -22.42
N ALA A 113 12.49 -7.66 -23.18
CA ALA A 113 12.09 -6.99 -24.42
C ALA A 113 11.62 -5.54 -24.21
N ARG A 114 11.09 -5.23 -23.02
CA ARG A 114 10.68 -3.86 -22.64
C ARG A 114 11.82 -2.99 -22.13
N ALA A 115 13.05 -3.52 -22.08
CA ALA A 115 14.22 -2.83 -21.54
C ALA A 115 13.92 -2.14 -20.19
N GLN A 116 13.24 -2.85 -19.27
CA GLN A 116 13.06 -2.39 -17.89
C GLN A 116 14.42 -2.44 -17.17
N LYS A 117 15.31 -1.51 -17.54
CA LYS A 117 16.74 -1.47 -17.19
C LYS A 117 17.02 -1.10 -15.73
N PHE A 118 16.03 -0.63 -14.98
CA PHE A 118 16.30 0.17 -13.77
C PHE A 118 16.06 -0.52 -12.43
N ILE A 119 15.53 -1.74 -12.41
CA ILE A 119 15.32 -2.45 -11.15
C ILE A 119 15.85 -3.87 -11.33
N SER A 120 16.98 -4.18 -10.72
CA SER A 120 17.57 -5.53 -10.70
C SER A 120 16.60 -6.61 -10.16
N ALA A 121 15.55 -6.22 -9.43
CA ALA A 121 14.44 -7.09 -9.01
C ALA A 121 13.39 -7.35 -10.12
N GLY A 122 13.36 -6.52 -11.18
CA GLY A 122 12.44 -6.67 -12.31
C GLY A 122 12.70 -7.94 -13.12
N LEU A 123 13.94 -8.44 -13.19
CA LEU A 123 14.23 -9.70 -13.89
C LEU A 123 13.91 -10.96 -13.08
N GLY A 124 13.57 -10.83 -11.79
CA GLY A 124 13.07 -11.94 -10.98
C GLY A 124 11.66 -12.38 -11.39
N GLY A 125 11.04 -11.74 -12.39
CA GLY A 125 9.76 -12.17 -12.94
C GLY A 125 8.62 -12.16 -11.91
N ILE A 126 7.90 -13.27 -11.79
CA ILE A 126 6.75 -13.43 -10.90
C ILE A 126 7.25 -13.85 -9.52
N LYS A 127 6.86 -13.14 -8.45
CA LYS A 127 7.21 -13.51 -7.08
C LYS A 127 6.30 -14.65 -6.56
N PRO A 128 6.84 -15.63 -5.79
CA PRO A 128 6.04 -16.70 -5.19
C PRO A 128 4.92 -16.18 -4.29
N VAL A 129 5.19 -15.11 -3.54
CA VAL A 129 4.19 -14.41 -2.74
C VAL A 129 4.25 -12.91 -3.03
N ASN A 130 3.10 -12.27 -3.11
CA ASN A 130 3.01 -10.82 -3.29
C ASN A 130 1.69 -10.27 -2.78
N ASP A 131 1.57 -8.97 -2.56
CA ASP A 131 0.27 -8.32 -2.41
C ASP A 131 -0.58 -8.48 -3.68
N ILE A 132 -1.90 -8.35 -3.50
CA ILE A 132 -2.83 -8.36 -4.62
C ILE A 132 -2.65 -7.10 -5.51
N PRO A 133 -2.27 -7.23 -6.79
CA PRO A 133 -2.05 -6.08 -7.66
C PRO A 133 -3.37 -5.46 -8.11
N CYS A 134 -3.32 -4.22 -8.61
CA CYS A 134 -4.46 -3.52 -9.23
C CYS A 134 -5.63 -3.23 -8.27
N CYS A 135 -5.40 -3.38 -6.96
CA CYS A 135 -6.39 -3.21 -5.90
C CYS A 135 -6.04 -2.05 -4.97
N GLU A 136 -5.29 -1.06 -5.46
CA GLU A 136 -4.81 0.09 -4.72
C GLU A 136 -5.97 0.93 -4.14
N SER A 137 -7.15 0.85 -4.77
CA SER A 137 -8.38 1.54 -4.37
C SER A 137 -9.38 0.67 -3.60
N VAL A 138 -9.05 -0.60 -3.32
CA VAL A 138 -9.93 -1.53 -2.60
C VAL A 138 -9.46 -1.66 -1.14
N PHE A 139 -10.25 -1.11 -0.22
CA PHE A 139 -9.98 -1.19 1.22
C PHE A 139 -9.94 -2.65 1.69
N GLY A 140 -8.95 -2.98 2.53
CA GLY A 140 -8.72 -4.35 3.01
C GLY A 140 -7.99 -5.27 2.01
N ALA A 141 -7.95 -4.92 0.72
CA ALA A 141 -7.24 -5.73 -0.29
C ALA A 141 -5.76 -5.37 -0.37
N SER A 142 -5.42 -4.08 -0.56
CA SER A 142 -4.04 -3.61 -0.63
C SER A 142 -3.68 -2.78 0.61
N CYS A 143 -2.75 -3.26 1.43
CA CYS A 143 -2.28 -2.53 2.61
C CYS A 143 -0.76 -2.60 2.82
N SER A 144 0.01 -3.05 1.83
CA SER A 144 1.47 -2.88 1.85
C SER A 144 1.91 -2.35 0.50
N LEU A 145 2.77 -1.34 0.53
CA LEU A 145 3.65 -0.96 -0.58
C LEU A 145 5.07 -1.48 -0.38
N ASP A 146 5.28 -2.23 0.71
CA ASP A 146 6.58 -2.78 1.07
C ASP A 146 6.71 -4.19 0.51
N GLU A 147 7.69 -4.36 -0.37
CA GLU A 147 8.02 -5.61 -1.05
C GLU A 147 8.92 -6.55 -0.23
N ALA A 148 8.78 -6.62 1.10
CA ALA A 148 9.57 -7.52 1.93
C ALA A 148 8.73 -8.61 2.60
N SER A 149 9.43 -9.73 2.81
CA SER A 149 9.09 -10.96 3.53
C SER A 149 7.67 -11.56 3.47
N ALA A 150 7.57 -12.70 2.77
CA ALA A 150 6.43 -13.60 2.83
C ALA A 150 6.80 -15.02 3.29
N VAL A 151 7.86 -15.16 4.10
CA VAL A 151 8.35 -16.49 4.54
C VAL A 151 8.42 -16.61 6.06
N SER A 152 8.11 -15.55 6.82
CA SER A 152 8.09 -15.60 8.29
C SER A 152 6.76 -16.11 8.87
N ASP A 153 5.62 -15.72 8.31
CA ASP A 153 4.32 -15.91 8.97
C ASP A 153 3.77 -17.34 8.90
N LEU A 154 4.21 -18.13 7.91
CA LEU A 154 3.87 -19.55 7.81
C LEU A 154 4.67 -20.43 8.79
N VAL A 155 5.82 -19.95 9.28
CA VAL A 155 6.65 -20.69 10.25
C VAL A 155 6.24 -20.36 11.70
N SER A 156 5.75 -19.15 11.96
CA SER A 156 5.23 -18.76 13.29
C SER A 156 3.80 -19.24 13.57
N ALA A 157 2.98 -19.49 12.53
CA ALA A 157 1.64 -20.08 12.67
C ALA A 157 1.67 -21.54 13.16
N ARG A 158 2.82 -22.23 13.06
CA ARG A 158 2.97 -23.62 13.53
C ARG A 158 3.14 -23.76 15.05
N SER A 159 3.18 -22.65 15.80
CA SER A 159 3.47 -22.67 17.24
C SER A 159 2.34 -22.17 18.16
N LYS A 160 1.12 -21.98 17.67
CA LYS A 160 -0.03 -21.66 18.54
C LYS A 160 -1.21 -22.55 18.23
N ARG A 161 -1.37 -23.61 19.03
CA ARG A 161 -2.64 -24.35 19.11
C ARG A 161 -3.75 -23.37 19.52
N PRO A 162 -4.95 -23.42 18.89
CA PRO A 162 -6.06 -22.59 19.34
C PRO A 162 -6.59 -23.14 20.66
N ALA A 163 -6.64 -22.30 21.69
CA ALA A 163 -7.47 -22.56 22.84
C ALA A 163 -8.93 -22.50 22.40
N THR A 164 -9.65 -23.59 22.65
CA THR A 164 -11.06 -23.81 22.36
C THR A 164 -11.99 -22.79 23.05
N GLY A 165 -12.92 -22.26 22.26
CA GLY A 165 -14.30 -21.95 22.65
C GLY A 165 -14.55 -20.79 23.61
N GLN A 166 -15.09 -19.68 23.10
CA GLN A 166 -16.41 -19.12 23.45
C GLN A 166 -16.61 -17.72 22.83
N ASN A 167 -17.64 -17.62 21.98
CA ASN A 167 -18.46 -16.47 21.59
C ASN A 167 -17.82 -15.07 21.51
N SER A 168 -17.54 -14.63 20.28
CA SER A 168 -17.31 -13.22 19.93
C SER A 168 -18.65 -12.50 19.72
N GLU A 169 -19.25 -12.03 20.80
CA GLU A 169 -20.26 -10.97 20.75
C GLU A 169 -19.57 -9.60 20.92
N CYS A 170 -19.88 -8.70 19.98
CA CYS A 170 -19.53 -7.30 20.03
C CYS A 170 -19.98 -6.67 21.36
N ARG A 171 -19.05 -6.30 22.22
CA ARG A 171 -19.32 -5.39 23.35
C ARG A 171 -18.76 -4.01 23.04
N SER A 172 -19.70 -3.08 23.01
CA SER A 172 -19.57 -1.63 23.04
C SER A 172 -18.48 -1.16 24.01
N ALA A 173 -17.61 -0.28 23.52
CA ALA A 173 -16.69 0.47 24.34
C ALA A 173 -17.46 1.46 25.24
N SER A 174 -17.51 1.16 26.53
CA SER A 174 -17.72 2.12 27.61
C SER A 174 -16.36 2.41 28.26
N SER A 175 -16.08 3.70 28.45
CA SER A 175 -14.91 4.30 29.07
C SER A 175 -14.56 3.78 30.47
N SER A 176 -13.27 3.53 30.72
CA SER A 176 -12.51 4.10 31.85
C SER A 176 -11.05 3.59 31.84
N ASP A 177 -10.15 4.56 31.70
CA ASP A 177 -8.84 4.73 32.32
C ASP A 177 -7.75 3.64 32.35
N ALA A 178 -6.53 4.15 32.12
CA ALA A 178 -5.20 3.59 32.41
C ALA A 178 -4.55 2.71 31.32
N ASP A 179 -4.06 3.37 30.26
CA ASP A 179 -2.78 3.06 29.60
C ASP A 179 -2.27 4.33 28.88
N ASP A 180 -1.89 5.33 29.69
CA ASP A 180 -1.45 6.65 29.23
C ASP A 180 0.04 6.64 28.81
N ASN A 181 0.29 6.07 27.63
CA ASN A 181 1.48 6.35 26.82
C ASN A 181 1.17 6.48 25.32
N SER A 182 -0.11 6.70 24.98
CA SER A 182 -0.57 6.94 23.61
C SER A 182 -0.85 8.42 23.39
N PHE A 183 -0.04 9.08 22.56
CA PHE A 183 -0.32 10.45 22.09
C PHE A 183 -1.79 10.56 21.59
N PRO A 184 -2.62 11.46 22.15
CA PRO A 184 -4.03 11.55 21.77
C PRO A 184 -4.20 11.97 20.30
N GLY A 185 -5.02 11.21 19.57
CA GLY A 185 -5.47 11.54 18.21
C GLY A 185 -4.71 10.91 17.04
N ARG A 186 -4.01 9.78 17.21
CA ARG A 186 -3.42 9.06 16.05
C ARG A 186 -4.50 8.42 15.17
N VAL A 187 -4.34 8.54 13.85
CA VAL A 187 -5.10 7.74 12.88
C VAL A 187 -4.61 6.29 12.96
N LEU A 188 -5.53 5.34 13.16
CA LEU A 188 -5.21 3.91 13.23
C LEU A 188 -4.67 3.41 11.89
N VAL A 189 -3.63 2.58 11.92
CA VAL A 189 -3.10 1.93 10.72
C VAL A 189 -4.06 0.82 10.27
N SER A 190 -4.24 0.68 8.96
CA SER A 190 -5.04 -0.40 8.37
C SER A 190 -4.38 -1.76 8.62
N GLU A 191 -5.19 -2.80 8.77
CA GLU A 191 -4.71 -4.17 8.85
C GLU A 191 -3.96 -4.60 7.57
N PRO A 192 -3.09 -5.62 7.65
CA PRO A 192 -2.46 -6.21 6.48
C PRO A 192 -3.50 -6.64 5.42
N GLY A 193 -3.12 -6.39 4.17
CA GLY A 193 -3.96 -6.68 3.02
C GLY A 193 -3.91 -8.15 2.63
N MET A 194 -4.56 -8.47 1.53
CA MET A 194 -4.58 -9.82 0.99
C MET A 194 -3.25 -10.18 0.32
N LYS A 195 -2.82 -11.43 0.51
CA LYS A 195 -1.62 -11.97 -0.11
C LYS A 195 -1.98 -12.98 -1.20
N ILE A 196 -1.23 -12.93 -2.30
CA ILE A 196 -1.28 -13.92 -3.38
C ILE A 196 -0.10 -14.87 -3.25
N TYR A 197 -0.39 -16.17 -3.24
CA TYR A 197 0.55 -17.27 -3.23
C TYR A 197 0.54 -18.01 -4.58
N ARG A 198 1.71 -18.44 -5.04
CA ARG A 198 1.92 -19.12 -6.33
C ARG A 198 2.76 -20.38 -6.14
N PRO A 199 2.21 -21.44 -5.52
CA PRO A 199 2.98 -22.64 -5.16
C PRO A 199 3.49 -23.42 -6.37
N LEU A 200 2.87 -23.25 -7.55
CA LEU A 200 3.23 -24.00 -8.76
C LEU A 200 4.34 -23.35 -9.59
N LEU A 201 4.93 -22.24 -9.14
CA LEU A 201 5.82 -21.41 -9.94
C LEU A 201 7.11 -22.13 -10.38
N SER A 202 7.56 -23.12 -9.62
CA SER A 202 8.74 -23.94 -9.93
C SER A 202 8.44 -25.12 -10.86
N PHE A 203 7.17 -25.39 -11.17
CA PHE A 203 6.77 -26.57 -11.94
C PHE A 203 6.49 -26.22 -13.41
N PRO A 204 6.93 -27.03 -14.38
CA PRO A 204 6.61 -26.82 -15.78
C PRO A 204 5.14 -27.18 -16.07
N LYS A 205 4.54 -26.52 -17.06
CA LYS A 205 3.15 -26.78 -17.47
C LYS A 205 2.91 -28.25 -17.86
N SER A 206 3.88 -28.88 -18.53
CA SER A 206 3.80 -30.30 -18.93
C SER A 206 3.62 -31.22 -17.73
N ARG A 207 4.31 -30.95 -16.61
CA ARG A 207 4.13 -31.72 -15.37
C ARG A 207 2.74 -31.56 -14.79
N LEU A 208 2.19 -30.33 -14.81
CA LEU A 208 0.83 -30.07 -14.32
C LEU A 208 -0.24 -30.77 -15.18
N ILE A 209 -0.06 -30.78 -16.50
CA ILE A 209 -0.94 -31.53 -17.42
C ILE A 209 -0.85 -33.03 -17.17
N ALA A 210 0.37 -33.57 -17.01
CA ALA A 210 0.58 -34.98 -16.70
C ALA A 210 -0.09 -35.38 -15.37
N THR A 211 0.00 -34.53 -14.34
CA THR A 211 -0.70 -34.75 -13.06
C THR A 211 -2.22 -34.80 -13.26
N CYS A 212 -2.80 -33.88 -14.05
CA CYS A 212 -4.23 -33.92 -14.34
C CYS A 212 -4.62 -35.20 -15.09
N ALA A 213 -3.88 -35.55 -16.14
CA ALA A 213 -4.16 -36.72 -16.96
C ALA A 213 -4.09 -38.03 -16.16
N GLN A 214 -3.04 -38.18 -15.33
CA GLN A 214 -2.86 -39.36 -14.48
C GLN A 214 -3.99 -39.54 -13.46
N ASN A 215 -4.60 -38.45 -13.00
CA ASN A 215 -5.64 -38.47 -11.97
C ASN A 215 -7.06 -38.25 -12.54
N GLY A 216 -7.23 -38.30 -13.87
CA GLY A 216 -8.53 -38.10 -14.51
C GLY A 216 -9.16 -36.73 -14.24
N VAL A 217 -8.35 -35.70 -13.95
CA VAL A 217 -8.85 -34.35 -13.62
C VAL A 217 -9.10 -33.57 -14.92
N PRO A 218 -10.36 -33.25 -15.25
CA PRO A 218 -10.67 -32.48 -16.45
C PRO A 218 -10.15 -31.05 -16.33
N PHE A 219 -9.84 -30.43 -17.48
CA PHE A 219 -9.46 -29.02 -17.55
C PHE A 219 -9.84 -28.43 -18.92
N ILE A 220 -10.12 -27.13 -18.94
CA ILE A 220 -10.39 -26.38 -20.18
C ILE A 220 -9.12 -25.70 -20.64
N THR A 221 -8.95 -25.66 -21.97
CA THR A 221 -7.86 -24.95 -22.61
C THR A 221 -8.46 -23.90 -23.55
N ASP A 222 -8.36 -22.63 -23.18
CA ASP A 222 -8.91 -21.52 -23.96
C ASP A 222 -8.12 -21.32 -25.27
N PRO A 223 -8.75 -21.48 -26.45
CA PRO A 223 -8.10 -21.37 -27.76
C PRO A 223 -7.47 -20.00 -28.03
N SER A 224 -8.01 -18.92 -27.47
CA SER A 224 -7.51 -17.56 -27.67
C SER A 224 -6.11 -17.35 -27.10
N ASN A 225 -5.66 -18.22 -26.18
CA ASN A 225 -4.33 -18.20 -25.60
C ASN A 225 -3.22 -18.74 -26.52
N PHE A 226 -3.57 -19.25 -27.70
CA PHE A 226 -2.63 -19.85 -28.65
C PHE A 226 -2.40 -19.02 -29.91
N ASP A 227 -3.23 -18.00 -30.20
CA ASP A 227 -3.00 -17.14 -31.35
C ASP A 227 -1.78 -16.23 -31.08
N PRO A 228 -0.66 -16.37 -31.80
CA PRO A 228 0.54 -15.56 -31.57
C PRO A 228 0.35 -14.09 -31.97
N LYS A 229 -0.68 -13.73 -32.74
CA LYS A 229 -0.92 -12.37 -33.24
C LYS A 229 -1.69 -11.49 -32.26
N THR A 230 -2.42 -12.08 -31.31
CA THR A 230 -3.31 -11.36 -30.40
C THR A 230 -2.56 -10.59 -29.32
N THR A 231 -1.54 -11.18 -28.69
CA THR A 231 -0.79 -10.54 -27.61
C THR A 231 0.70 -10.84 -27.69
N ARG A 232 1.53 -9.90 -27.20
CA ARG A 232 2.99 -10.12 -27.08
C ARG A 232 3.32 -11.36 -26.24
N ARG A 233 2.49 -11.66 -25.23
CA ARG A 233 2.65 -12.86 -24.39
C ARG A 233 2.41 -14.14 -25.20
N ASN A 234 1.33 -14.19 -25.99
CA ASN A 234 1.06 -15.33 -26.86
C ASN A 234 2.15 -15.50 -27.93
N THR A 235 2.68 -14.41 -28.49
CA THR A 235 3.83 -14.46 -29.40
C THR A 235 5.04 -15.12 -28.74
N ILE A 236 5.40 -14.68 -27.52
CA ILE A 236 6.55 -15.23 -26.78
C ILE A 236 6.32 -16.71 -26.43
N ARG A 237 5.12 -17.06 -25.98
CA ARG A 237 4.73 -18.45 -25.72
C ARG A 237 4.92 -19.32 -26.95
N TRP A 238 4.44 -18.85 -28.11
CA TRP A 238 4.60 -19.56 -29.37
C TRP A 238 6.07 -19.71 -29.76
N LEU A 239 6.89 -18.66 -29.62
CA LEU A 239 8.32 -18.69 -29.90
C LEU A 239 9.07 -19.69 -29.02
N LEU A 240 8.75 -19.74 -27.72
CA LEU A 240 9.31 -20.70 -26.77
C LEU A 240 8.90 -22.13 -27.12
N SER A 241 7.61 -22.39 -27.33
CA SER A 241 7.10 -23.74 -27.64
C SER A 241 7.64 -24.30 -28.95
N ASN A 242 7.95 -23.45 -29.93
CA ASN A 242 8.49 -23.86 -31.24
C ASN A 242 10.03 -23.78 -31.31
N ASN A 243 10.71 -23.58 -30.18
CA ASN A 243 12.17 -23.46 -30.09
C ASN A 243 12.77 -22.43 -31.08
N LYS A 244 12.05 -21.34 -31.36
CA LYS A 244 12.49 -20.30 -32.31
C LYS A 244 13.44 -19.28 -31.69
N LEU A 245 13.65 -19.34 -30.37
CA LEU A 245 14.58 -18.46 -29.66
C LEU A 245 15.95 -19.11 -29.49
N PRO A 246 17.05 -18.32 -29.48
CA PRO A 246 18.39 -18.83 -29.16
C PRO A 246 18.46 -19.48 -27.77
N LYS A 247 19.43 -20.38 -27.55
CA LYS A 247 19.65 -21.10 -26.26
C LYS A 247 19.64 -20.18 -25.03
N ALA A 248 20.20 -18.97 -25.15
CA ALA A 248 20.24 -17.99 -24.06
C ALA A 248 18.86 -17.47 -23.62
N LEU A 249 17.86 -17.53 -24.51
CA LEU A 249 16.49 -17.08 -24.28
C LEU A 249 15.49 -18.23 -24.16
N GLN A 250 15.99 -19.47 -24.05
CA GLN A 250 15.17 -20.64 -23.76
C GLN A 250 14.74 -20.68 -22.30
N THR A 251 13.66 -21.41 -22.02
CA THR A 251 13.01 -21.48 -20.70
C THR A 251 14.01 -21.71 -19.56
N GLU A 252 14.90 -22.69 -19.68
CA GLU A 252 15.88 -23.03 -18.63
C GLU A 252 16.83 -21.87 -18.31
N SER A 253 17.46 -21.28 -19.34
CA SER A 253 18.37 -20.14 -19.21
C SER A 253 17.68 -18.94 -18.56
N VAL A 254 16.44 -18.66 -18.98
CA VAL A 254 15.63 -17.55 -18.47
C VAL A 254 15.22 -17.77 -17.01
N LEU A 255 14.89 -19.01 -16.63
CA LEU A 255 14.62 -19.36 -15.23
C LEU A 255 15.87 -19.23 -14.35
N HIS A 256 17.05 -19.62 -14.87
CA HIS A 256 18.33 -19.41 -14.17
C HIS A 256 18.62 -17.93 -13.93
N LEU A 257 18.40 -17.08 -14.94
CA LEU A 257 18.52 -15.62 -14.81
C LEU A 257 17.54 -15.08 -13.77
N SER A 258 16.28 -15.53 -13.81
CA SER A 258 15.25 -15.14 -12.83
C SER A 258 15.67 -15.50 -11.40
N ALA A 259 16.13 -16.73 -11.18
CA ALA A 259 16.60 -17.19 -9.87
C ALA A 259 17.83 -16.40 -9.38
N ALA A 260 18.77 -16.06 -10.26
CA ALA A 260 19.91 -15.20 -9.92
C ALA A 260 19.45 -13.78 -9.53
N SER A 261 18.53 -13.19 -10.29
CA SER A 261 17.95 -11.88 -10.01
C SER A 261 17.16 -11.86 -8.69
N MET A 262 16.37 -12.89 -8.41
CA MET A 262 15.67 -13.04 -7.12
C MET A 262 16.65 -13.11 -5.94
N ARG A 263 17.76 -13.86 -6.06
CA ARG A 263 18.78 -13.94 -5.00
C ARG A 263 19.44 -12.60 -4.73
N LEU A 264 19.76 -11.83 -5.78
CA LEU A 264 20.29 -10.47 -5.64
C LEU A 264 19.29 -9.53 -4.97
N GLY A 265 18.01 -9.61 -5.35
CA GLY A 265 16.93 -8.85 -4.71
C GLY A 265 16.79 -9.17 -3.22
N GLN A 266 16.78 -10.46 -2.86
CA GLN A 266 16.73 -10.90 -1.46
C GLN A 266 17.94 -10.43 -0.64
N ALA A 267 19.15 -10.49 -1.23
CA ALA A 267 20.35 -10.00 -0.57
C ALA A 267 20.26 -8.49 -0.29
N ARG A 268 19.76 -7.69 -1.25
CA ARG A 268 19.48 -6.26 -1.05
C ARG A 268 18.45 -6.04 0.05
N THR A 269 17.34 -6.76 0.02
CA THR A 269 16.27 -6.64 1.03
C THR A 269 16.83 -6.87 2.43
N ARG A 270 17.64 -7.92 2.64
CA ARG A 270 18.27 -8.20 3.95
C ARG A 270 19.19 -7.08 4.44
N LYS A 271 20.02 -6.50 3.55
CA LYS A 271 20.88 -5.37 3.90
C LYS A 271 20.06 -4.13 4.30
N VAL A 272 19.02 -3.83 3.54
CA VAL A 272 18.15 -2.68 3.81
C VAL A 272 17.32 -2.89 5.07
N GLU A 273 16.81 -4.10 5.32
CA GLU A 273 16.14 -4.43 6.59
C GLU A 273 17.07 -4.25 7.79
N ALA A 274 18.34 -4.62 7.68
CA ALA A 274 19.33 -4.39 8.74
C ALA A 274 19.51 -2.89 9.02
N LEU A 275 19.63 -2.05 7.97
CA LEU A 275 19.71 -0.60 8.14
C LEU A 275 18.41 0.00 8.69
N MET A 276 17.25 -0.48 8.26
CA MET A 276 15.95 -0.09 8.79
C MET A 276 15.84 -0.39 10.30
N ASN A 277 16.28 -1.57 10.74
CA ASN A 277 16.31 -1.94 12.16
C ASN A 277 17.28 -1.10 12.99
N ALA A 278 18.31 -0.51 12.38
CA ALA A 278 19.23 0.39 13.05
C ALA A 278 18.79 1.86 13.00
N THR A 279 17.80 2.20 12.18
CA THR A 279 17.27 3.55 12.05
C THR A 279 16.36 3.87 13.22
N ARG A 280 16.71 4.86 14.02
CA ARG A 280 15.93 5.25 15.20
C ARG A 280 14.76 6.13 14.79
N LEU A 281 13.54 5.62 14.96
CA LEU A 281 12.33 6.42 14.81
C LEU A 281 12.18 7.39 15.99
N ILE A 282 12.16 8.70 15.75
CA ILE A 282 11.87 9.69 16.80
C ILE A 282 10.36 9.77 17.03
N TYR A 283 9.59 10.01 15.95
CA TYR A 283 8.14 9.91 15.97
C TYR A 283 7.58 9.85 14.54
N PHE A 284 6.34 9.38 14.44
CA PHE A 284 5.56 9.37 13.21
C PHE A 284 4.13 9.82 13.51
N ASP A 285 3.71 10.95 12.94
CA ASP A 285 2.33 11.44 13.02
C ASP A 285 1.53 10.95 11.82
N THR A 286 0.66 9.96 12.05
CA THR A 286 -0.18 9.36 11.01
C THR A 286 -1.27 10.31 10.51
N ARG A 287 -1.58 11.42 11.18
CA ARG A 287 -2.63 12.36 10.74
C ARG A 287 -2.23 13.19 9.53
N SER A 288 -0.93 13.47 9.38
CA SER A 288 -0.35 14.30 8.33
C SER A 288 0.80 13.64 7.57
N SER A 289 1.23 12.46 8.03
CA SER A 289 2.42 11.75 7.56
C SER A 289 3.72 12.52 7.81
N LEU A 290 3.88 13.04 9.02
CA LEU A 290 5.13 13.65 9.47
C LEU A 290 5.99 12.58 10.13
N LEU A 291 7.06 12.17 9.45
CA LEU A 291 8.03 11.20 9.92
C LEU A 291 9.32 11.90 10.33
N ARG A 292 9.82 11.60 11.53
CA ARG A 292 11.15 12.06 11.98
C ARG A 292 11.97 10.89 12.48
N LEU A 293 13.18 10.78 11.95
CA LEU A 293 14.08 9.65 12.21
C LEU A 293 15.55 10.08 12.29
N ILE A 294 16.37 9.23 12.90
CA ILE A 294 17.83 9.35 12.88
C ILE A 294 18.37 8.12 12.19
N VAL A 295 19.12 8.36 11.11
CA VAL A 295 19.85 7.30 10.43
C VAL A 295 21.25 7.19 11.06
N PRO A 296 21.77 5.96 11.30
CA PRO A 296 23.14 5.77 11.76
C PRO A 296 24.18 6.46 10.87
N ARG A 297 25.30 6.87 11.46
CA ARG A 297 26.47 7.33 10.70
C ARG A 297 27.25 6.13 10.13
N ASP A 298 28.07 6.36 9.10
CA ASP A 298 28.97 5.37 8.49
C ASP A 298 28.29 4.08 7.97
N ILE A 299 27.17 4.24 7.27
CA ILE A 299 26.39 3.09 6.77
C ILE A 299 27.14 2.26 5.72
N SER A 300 28.08 2.87 4.99
CA SER A 300 28.88 2.21 3.96
C SER A 300 29.67 1.04 4.51
N ASN A 301 30.46 1.28 5.56
CA ASN A 301 31.34 0.28 6.16
C ASN A 301 30.56 -0.75 6.98
N ALA A 302 29.55 -0.31 7.75
CA ALA A 302 28.78 -1.18 8.63
C ALA A 302 27.88 -2.17 7.85
N TYR A 303 27.28 -1.73 6.73
CA TYR A 303 26.27 -2.53 6.01
C TYR A 303 26.68 -2.94 4.60
N LYS A 304 27.86 -2.50 4.11
CA LYS A 304 28.38 -2.78 2.75
C LYS A 304 27.32 -2.52 1.67
N LEU A 305 26.70 -1.35 1.74
CA LEU A 305 25.61 -0.95 0.87
C LEU A 305 26.14 -0.46 -0.48
N SER A 306 25.46 -0.82 -1.56
CA SER A 306 25.65 -0.18 -2.86
C SER A 306 24.74 1.04 -3.02
N GLU A 307 25.02 1.90 -4.01
CA GLU A 307 24.13 3.01 -4.42
C GLU A 307 22.67 2.55 -4.60
N GLN A 308 22.47 1.38 -5.20
CA GLN A 308 21.13 0.83 -5.43
C GLN A 308 20.46 0.36 -4.14
N ASP A 309 21.23 -0.13 -3.16
CA ASP A 309 20.71 -0.54 -1.86
C ASP A 309 20.29 0.69 -1.05
N ALA A 310 21.07 1.78 -1.09
CA ALA A 310 20.73 3.05 -0.47
C ALA A 310 19.48 3.70 -1.09
N ALA A 311 19.36 3.69 -2.43
CA ALA A 311 18.15 4.14 -3.11
C ALA A 311 16.92 3.30 -2.73
N TYR A 312 17.08 1.98 -2.57
CA TYR A 312 16.00 1.09 -2.11
C TYR A 312 15.60 1.38 -0.65
N TYR A 313 16.55 1.68 0.23
CA TYR A 313 16.27 2.15 1.59
C TYR A 313 15.47 3.45 1.58
N VAL A 314 15.85 4.43 0.75
CA VAL A 314 15.09 5.68 0.57
C VAL A 314 13.68 5.39 0.07
N THR A 315 13.50 4.49 -0.90
CA THR A 315 12.17 4.08 -1.38
C THR A 315 11.28 3.57 -0.24
N ARG A 316 11.83 2.73 0.65
CA ARG A 316 11.11 2.19 1.83
C ARG A 316 10.76 3.28 2.84
N LEU A 317 11.63 4.28 3.04
CA LEU A 317 11.30 5.42 3.90
C LEU A 317 10.22 6.33 3.29
N LEU A 318 10.32 6.59 1.98
CA LEU A 318 9.38 7.47 1.30
C LEU A 318 7.99 6.82 1.15
N SER A 319 7.89 5.49 1.09
CA SER A 319 6.61 4.76 1.08
C SER A 319 5.76 5.07 2.32
N LEU A 320 6.39 5.42 3.45
CA LEU A 320 5.72 5.80 4.70
C LEU A 320 4.94 7.10 4.58
N VAL A 321 5.47 8.09 3.87
CA VAL A 321 4.90 9.46 3.82
C VAL A 321 4.28 9.81 2.49
N SER A 322 4.69 9.10 1.44
CA SER A 322 4.20 9.29 0.07
C SER A 322 4.15 7.95 -0.68
N PRO A 323 3.19 7.09 -0.32
CA PRO A 323 2.95 5.80 -0.95
C PRO A 323 2.58 5.97 -2.44
N ARG A 324 3.57 5.90 -3.34
CA ARG A 324 3.37 5.92 -4.80
C ARG A 324 3.55 4.52 -5.39
N THR A 325 2.90 4.28 -6.54
CA THR A 325 3.31 3.21 -7.45
C THR A 325 4.68 3.56 -8.03
N GLU A 326 5.67 2.70 -7.82
CA GLU A 326 7.04 2.93 -8.26
C GLU A 326 7.08 3.21 -9.77
N THR A 327 7.56 4.39 -10.16
CA THR A 327 7.90 4.73 -11.54
C THR A 327 9.41 4.72 -11.72
N PRO A 328 9.95 4.49 -12.94
CA PRO A 328 11.39 4.61 -13.17
C PRO A 328 11.95 5.97 -12.76
N ARG A 329 11.18 7.05 -12.96
CA ARG A 329 11.56 8.41 -12.56
C ARG A 329 11.66 8.58 -11.05
N SER A 330 10.72 8.01 -10.29
CA SER A 330 10.82 8.06 -8.82
C SER A 330 12.03 7.32 -8.27
N PHE A 331 12.51 6.27 -8.95
CA PHE A 331 13.71 5.57 -8.50
C PHE A 331 14.98 6.40 -8.73
N LEU A 332 15.06 7.14 -9.84
CA LEU A 332 16.17 8.08 -10.08
C LEU A 332 16.16 9.22 -9.05
N ASP A 333 15.00 9.80 -8.76
CA ASP A 333 14.86 10.81 -7.69
C ASP A 333 15.37 10.24 -6.35
N ASN A 334 15.10 8.96 -6.06
CA ASN A 334 15.56 8.30 -4.83
C ASN A 334 17.08 8.05 -4.80
N ILE A 335 17.73 7.90 -5.96
CA ILE A 335 19.19 7.85 -6.05
C ILE A 335 19.79 9.21 -5.66
N ASP A 336 19.22 10.32 -6.14
CA ASP A 336 19.71 11.65 -5.78
C ASP A 336 19.49 11.95 -4.28
N VAL A 337 18.37 11.51 -3.71
CA VAL A 337 18.16 11.51 -2.25
C VAL A 337 19.19 10.66 -1.53
N ALA A 338 19.48 9.44 -2.02
CA ALA A 338 20.49 8.58 -1.42
C ALA A 338 21.89 9.22 -1.46
N ARG A 339 22.26 9.89 -2.57
CA ARG A 339 23.50 10.67 -2.70
C ARG A 339 23.60 11.79 -1.69
N TRP A 340 22.50 12.50 -1.45
CA TRP A 340 22.47 13.59 -0.48
C TRP A 340 22.47 13.08 0.98
N MET A 341 21.74 11.99 1.27
CA MET A 341 21.68 11.40 2.60
C MET A 341 22.98 10.71 3.00
N PHE A 342 23.66 10.09 2.02
CA PHE A 342 24.82 9.22 2.22
C PHE A 342 25.95 9.54 1.24
N PRO A 343 26.52 10.76 1.28
CA PRO A 343 27.57 11.17 0.36
C PRO A 343 28.80 10.24 0.39
N GLU A 344 29.09 9.61 1.53
CA GLU A 344 30.19 8.68 1.73
C GLU A 344 30.15 7.44 0.81
N LEU A 345 28.99 7.10 0.25
CA LEU A 345 28.86 5.99 -0.71
C LEU A 345 29.34 6.36 -2.12
N TYR A 346 29.55 7.65 -2.42
CA TYR A 346 29.75 8.17 -3.77
C TYR A 346 31.10 8.85 -3.97
N VAL A 347 31.88 9.06 -2.90
CA VAL A 347 33.21 9.67 -3.01
C VAL A 347 34.23 8.60 -3.41
N THR A 348 34.48 8.48 -4.72
CA THR A 348 35.59 7.66 -5.25
C THR A 348 36.88 8.45 -5.48
N ASN A 349 36.84 9.79 -5.43
CA ASN A 349 38.04 10.64 -5.49
C ASN A 349 37.82 11.95 -4.71
N PRO A 350 38.51 12.17 -3.56
CA PRO A 350 38.30 13.35 -2.71
C PRO A 350 38.77 14.67 -3.35
N SER A 351 39.48 14.63 -4.49
CA SER A 351 40.05 15.77 -5.20
C SER A 351 39.13 16.39 -6.27
N ILE A 352 37.96 15.81 -6.56
CA ILE A 352 36.95 16.36 -7.49
C ILE A 352 35.66 16.69 -6.72
N LEU A 353 35.79 17.47 -5.65
CA LEU A 353 34.64 18.05 -4.97
C LEU A 353 34.51 19.52 -5.39
N ASP A 354 33.92 19.74 -6.57
CA ASP A 354 32.97 20.86 -6.67
C ASP A 354 31.97 20.60 -5.54
N LYS A 355 32.06 21.35 -4.44
CA LYS A 355 31.19 21.17 -3.28
C LYS A 355 29.75 21.10 -3.79
N PRO A 356 29.08 19.92 -3.80
CA PRO A 356 27.69 19.91 -4.18
C PRO A 356 26.99 20.81 -3.17
N ARG A 357 26.13 21.72 -3.64
CA ARG A 357 25.23 22.48 -2.76
C ARG A 357 24.64 21.43 -1.81
N ASP A 358 24.87 21.56 -0.51
CA ASP A 358 24.24 20.70 0.50
C ASP A 358 22.89 21.35 0.82
N PRO A 359 21.80 21.00 0.10
CA PRO A 359 20.53 21.65 0.33
C PRO A 359 20.06 21.34 1.74
N ARG A 360 19.39 22.28 2.41
CA ARG A 360 18.70 21.97 3.68
C ARG A 360 17.48 21.07 3.47
N SER A 361 16.91 21.07 2.26
CA SER A 361 15.71 20.34 1.90
C SER A 361 15.71 19.89 0.44
N MET A 362 15.17 18.72 0.15
CA MET A 362 15.01 18.19 -1.21
C MET A 362 13.63 17.56 -1.40
N THR A 363 13.12 17.56 -2.63
CA THR A 363 11.85 16.91 -2.99
C THR A 363 12.13 15.68 -3.85
N ALA A 364 11.52 14.55 -3.51
CA ALA A 364 11.52 13.34 -4.34
C ALA A 364 10.09 12.89 -4.58
N GLY A 365 9.63 12.98 -5.83
CA GLY A 365 8.23 12.78 -6.18
C GLY A 365 7.27 13.68 -5.38
N ASP A 366 6.49 13.06 -4.49
CA ASP A 366 5.53 13.73 -3.61
C ASP A 366 6.00 13.84 -2.15
N ALA A 367 7.25 13.50 -1.88
CA ALA A 367 7.84 13.63 -0.56
C ALA A 367 8.77 14.85 -0.49
N LEU A 368 8.76 15.53 0.66
CA LEU A 368 9.71 16.54 1.05
C LEU A 368 10.61 15.95 2.14
N ILE A 369 11.91 16.05 1.94
CA ILE A 369 12.94 15.55 2.85
C ILE A 369 13.74 16.76 3.35
N GLU A 370 13.90 16.88 4.65
CA GLU A 370 14.60 17.99 5.30
C GLU A 370 15.65 17.44 6.26
N ARG A 371 16.86 18.02 6.23
CA ARG A 371 17.93 17.73 7.19
C ARG A 371 17.77 18.68 8.37
N LEU A 372 17.59 18.11 9.57
CA LEU A 372 17.47 18.87 10.81
C LEU A 372 18.80 18.87 11.57
N PRO A 373 19.19 19.99 12.22
CA PRO A 373 20.35 20.03 13.09
C PRO A 373 20.15 19.08 14.29
N SER A 374 21.18 18.31 14.64
CA SER A 374 21.15 17.36 15.76
C SER A 374 22.54 17.19 16.39
N LEU A 375 22.58 17.02 17.71
CA LEU A 375 23.80 16.88 18.51
C LEU A 375 24.49 15.51 18.33
N SER A 376 23.75 14.46 17.97
CA SER A 376 24.22 13.06 18.04
C SER A 376 24.04 12.24 16.75
N GLY A 377 23.67 12.87 15.63
CA GLY A 377 23.39 12.15 14.37
C GLY A 377 22.91 13.06 13.24
N CYS A 378 22.53 12.46 12.11
CA CYS A 378 21.81 13.14 11.03
C CYS A 378 20.31 12.91 11.25
N CYS A 379 19.61 13.94 11.73
CA CYS A 379 18.16 13.89 11.92
C CYS A 379 17.47 14.27 10.62
N TRP A 380 16.52 13.43 10.19
CA TRP A 380 15.79 13.61 8.95
C TRP A 380 14.31 13.74 9.23
N GLN A 381 13.69 14.72 8.58
CA GLN A 381 12.25 14.89 8.55
C GLN A 381 11.74 14.60 7.14
N LEU A 382 10.77 13.69 7.06
CA LEU A 382 10.12 13.29 5.83
C LEU A 382 8.64 13.64 5.95
N THR A 383 8.11 14.34 4.97
CA THR A 383 6.68 14.68 4.88
C THR A 383 6.17 14.51 3.46
N ARG A 384 4.85 14.52 3.26
CA ARG A 384 4.31 14.77 1.92
C ARG A 384 4.56 16.23 1.52
N ARG A 385 4.84 16.48 0.24
CA ARG A 385 4.87 17.83 -0.32
C ARG A 385 3.44 18.40 -0.41
N PRO A 386 3.23 19.70 -0.22
CA PRO A 386 1.96 20.36 -0.52
C PRO A 386 1.49 20.11 -1.96
N PHE A 387 0.18 20.00 -2.16
CA PHE A 387 -0.41 19.92 -3.49
C PHE A 387 -0.14 21.21 -4.29
N ARG A 388 0.12 21.07 -5.59
CA ARG A 388 0.30 22.21 -6.50
C ARG A 388 -1.06 22.79 -6.90
N ALA A 389 -1.07 24.02 -7.39
CA ALA A 389 -2.29 24.72 -7.81
C ALA A 389 -3.15 23.96 -8.85
N ASN A 390 -2.56 23.04 -9.61
CA ASN A 390 -3.27 22.25 -10.63
C ASN A 390 -3.47 20.78 -10.20
N GLU A 391 -3.21 20.44 -8.94
CA GLU A 391 -3.19 19.07 -8.42
C GLU A 391 -4.13 18.95 -7.21
N TYR A 392 -5.40 19.35 -7.37
CA TYR A 392 -6.42 19.21 -6.33
C TYR A 392 -7.34 18.02 -6.64
N PRO A 393 -6.97 16.80 -6.23
CA PRO A 393 -7.84 15.65 -6.42
C PRO A 393 -9.15 15.87 -5.64
N GLU A 394 -10.29 15.69 -6.32
CA GLU A 394 -11.59 15.60 -5.66
C GLU A 394 -12.02 14.14 -5.60
N THR A 395 -12.49 13.70 -4.43
CA THR A 395 -13.05 12.35 -4.24
C THR A 395 -14.42 12.45 -3.62
N GLY A 396 -15.45 12.02 -4.35
CA GLY A 396 -16.81 11.92 -3.85
C GLY A 396 -17.07 10.63 -3.08
N PHE A 397 -18.08 10.64 -2.23
CA PHE A 397 -18.57 9.45 -1.58
C PHE A 397 -19.74 8.87 -2.37
N SER A 398 -19.83 7.55 -2.38
CA SER A 398 -21.01 6.83 -2.89
C SER A 398 -21.47 5.92 -1.77
N SER A 399 -22.77 5.71 -1.62
CA SER A 399 -23.18 4.77 -0.59
C SER A 399 -22.82 3.34 -0.98
N THR A 400 -22.58 2.57 0.07
CA THR A 400 -22.45 1.12 0.01
C THR A 400 -23.54 0.60 0.93
N SER A 401 -24.31 -0.39 0.49
CA SER A 401 -25.52 -0.88 1.14
C SER A 401 -25.24 -1.64 2.44
N THR A 402 -24.54 -1.03 3.40
CA THR A 402 -24.41 -1.54 4.76
C THR A 402 -25.38 -0.78 5.64
N TYR A 403 -26.62 -1.25 5.66
CA TYR A 403 -27.62 -0.82 6.65
C TYR A 403 -27.14 -1.28 8.04
N SER A 404 -26.82 -0.34 8.93
CA SER A 404 -26.59 -0.66 10.32
C SER A 404 -27.94 -0.90 10.98
N LYS A 405 -28.26 -2.15 11.34
CA LYS A 405 -29.46 -2.48 12.12
C LYS A 405 -29.56 -1.55 13.34
N GLY A 406 -30.65 -0.77 13.41
CA GLY A 406 -31.02 0.02 14.59
C GLY A 406 -30.60 1.50 14.61
N VAL A 407 -30.02 2.06 13.55
CA VAL A 407 -29.70 3.50 13.47
C VAL A 407 -30.06 4.06 12.09
N ASP A 408 -30.81 5.17 12.03
CA ASP A 408 -31.15 5.95 10.82
C ASP A 408 -29.93 6.67 10.20
N ARG A 409 -28.82 5.94 10.00
CA ARG A 409 -27.57 6.49 9.46
C ARG A 409 -26.87 5.46 8.58
N TYR A 410 -26.32 5.92 7.46
CA TYR A 410 -25.67 5.12 6.42
C TYR A 410 -24.19 5.48 6.33
N TRP A 411 -23.34 4.45 6.31
CA TRP A 411 -21.93 4.61 6.00
C TRP A 411 -21.69 4.65 4.49
N SER A 412 -20.81 5.53 4.04
CA SER A 412 -20.24 5.46 2.70
C SER A 412 -19.34 4.24 2.58
N GLY A 413 -19.06 3.83 1.35
CA GLY A 413 -17.91 2.97 1.08
C GLY A 413 -16.60 3.64 1.49
N TRP A 414 -15.58 2.84 1.75
CA TRP A 414 -14.22 3.35 1.96
C TRP A 414 -13.67 4.00 0.69
N ARG A 415 -13.05 5.17 0.84
CA ARG A 415 -12.38 5.90 -0.23
C ARG A 415 -10.90 6.05 0.07
N ALA A 416 -10.06 5.72 -0.91
CA ALA A 416 -8.63 6.04 -0.85
C ALA A 416 -8.45 7.54 -1.07
N TRP A 417 -7.68 8.19 -0.20
CA TRP A 417 -7.26 9.57 -0.33
C TRP A 417 -5.75 9.62 -0.47
N ASP A 418 -5.29 10.21 -1.58
CA ASP A 418 -3.88 10.49 -1.97
C ASP A 418 -2.84 9.35 -1.82
N GLY A 419 -3.33 8.13 -1.58
CA GLY A 419 -2.52 6.94 -1.29
C GLY A 419 -2.27 6.70 0.20
N ARG A 420 -2.46 7.70 1.09
CA ARG A 420 -2.09 7.59 2.51
C ARG A 420 -3.25 7.21 3.42
N PHE A 421 -4.48 7.55 3.05
CA PHE A 421 -5.63 7.38 3.94
C PHE A 421 -6.76 6.62 3.28
N TRP A 422 -7.46 5.85 4.10
CA TRP A 422 -8.80 5.36 3.83
C TRP A 422 -9.77 6.19 4.65
N ILE A 423 -10.78 6.77 4.00
CA ILE A 423 -11.77 7.63 4.64
C ILE A 423 -13.16 7.13 4.26
N ARG A 424 -14.05 7.00 5.25
CA ARG A 424 -15.50 6.84 5.04
C ARG A 424 -16.25 7.78 5.96
N ILE A 425 -17.43 8.20 5.53
CA ILE A 425 -18.30 9.11 6.28
C ILE A 425 -19.65 8.46 6.57
N GLN A 426 -20.34 8.94 7.59
CA GLN A 426 -21.69 8.51 7.95
C GLN A 426 -22.64 9.70 7.85
N ALA A 427 -23.78 9.50 7.18
CA ALA A 427 -24.83 10.51 7.06
C ALA A 427 -26.22 9.89 7.29
N ARG A 428 -27.24 10.73 7.48
CA ARG A 428 -28.63 10.29 7.77
C ARG A 428 -29.31 9.58 6.59
N ASN A 429 -28.97 9.94 5.36
CA ASN A 429 -29.54 9.32 4.16
C ASN A 429 -28.51 9.18 3.04
N HIS A 430 -28.83 8.34 2.06
CA HIS A 430 -27.97 8.03 0.91
C HIS A 430 -27.69 9.25 0.00
N PRO A 431 -28.67 10.12 -0.34
CA PRO A 431 -28.41 11.26 -1.22
C PRO A 431 -27.46 12.30 -0.62
N LEU A 432 -27.49 12.50 0.70
CA LEU A 432 -26.56 13.45 1.34
C LEU A 432 -25.10 13.00 1.22
N LEU A 433 -24.82 11.69 1.23
CA LEU A 433 -23.44 11.18 1.09
C LEU A 433 -22.80 11.64 -0.23
N GLU A 434 -23.57 11.64 -1.33
CA GLU A 434 -23.07 11.99 -2.66
C GLU A 434 -22.77 13.49 -2.81
N GLN A 435 -23.30 14.32 -1.90
CA GLN A 435 -23.06 15.76 -1.89
C GLN A 435 -21.74 16.13 -1.17
N PHE A 436 -21.18 15.21 -0.38
CA PHE A 436 -19.89 15.42 0.26
C PHE A 436 -18.73 15.09 -0.67
N LYS A 437 -17.68 15.90 -0.61
CA LYS A 437 -16.43 15.68 -1.33
C LYS A 437 -15.24 15.84 -0.41
N LEU A 438 -14.19 15.08 -0.70
CA LEU A 438 -12.85 15.31 -0.16
C LEU A 438 -12.01 16.06 -1.19
N ARG A 439 -11.34 17.13 -0.74
CA ARG A 439 -10.31 17.84 -1.50
C ARG A 439 -9.17 18.26 -0.56
N PRO A 440 -7.99 18.65 -1.06
CA PRO A 440 -6.94 19.14 -0.18
C PRO A 440 -7.35 20.48 0.46
N LEU A 441 -6.91 20.71 1.70
CA LEU A 441 -7.02 22.01 2.34
C LEU A 441 -6.22 23.06 1.58
N GLN A 442 -6.82 24.21 1.28
CA GLN A 442 -6.22 25.30 0.52
C GLN A 442 -5.96 26.54 1.38
N ARG A 443 -5.24 27.52 0.81
CA ARG A 443 -4.95 28.78 1.49
C ARG A 443 -6.22 29.60 1.77
N GLN A 444 -7.15 29.63 0.81
CA GLN A 444 -8.43 30.34 0.95
C GLN A 444 -9.30 29.75 2.07
N ASP A 445 -9.30 28.42 2.24
CA ASP A 445 -10.02 27.78 3.35
C ASP A 445 -9.50 28.22 4.71
N MET A 446 -8.20 28.49 4.83
CA MET A 446 -7.63 28.99 6.09
C MET A 446 -8.12 30.39 6.43
N GLU A 447 -8.39 31.22 5.42
CA GLU A 447 -8.98 32.56 5.63
C GLU A 447 -10.42 32.44 6.10
N GLN A 448 -11.21 31.56 5.47
CA GLN A 448 -12.57 31.24 5.90
C GLN A 448 -12.60 30.64 7.32
N LEU A 449 -11.69 29.71 7.64
CA LEU A 449 -11.57 29.12 8.97
C LEU A 449 -11.27 30.17 10.03
N ARG A 450 -10.34 31.09 9.76
CA ARG A 450 -10.01 32.19 10.68
C ARG A 450 -11.19 33.12 10.92
N ALA A 451 -11.90 33.49 9.85
CA ALA A 451 -13.10 34.33 9.97
C ALA A 451 -14.20 33.65 10.82
N ARG A 452 -14.34 32.32 10.69
CA ARG A 452 -15.30 31.52 11.48
C ARG A 452 -14.80 31.18 12.88
N GLU A 453 -13.50 31.22 13.13
CA GLU A 453 -12.87 30.77 14.37
C GLU A 453 -13.37 31.53 15.60
N GLU A 454 -13.75 32.80 15.44
CA GLU A 454 -14.34 33.62 16.51
C GLU A 454 -15.75 33.18 16.90
N LEU A 455 -16.46 32.47 16.00
CA LEU A 455 -17.80 31.94 16.25
C LEU A 455 -17.77 30.49 16.78
N LEU A 456 -16.60 29.84 16.82
CA LEU A 456 -16.47 28.46 17.27
C LEU A 456 -16.39 28.37 18.80
N PRO A 457 -16.94 27.30 19.43
CA PRO A 457 -16.74 27.03 20.85
C PRO A 457 -15.25 26.99 21.22
N LEU A 458 -14.90 27.54 22.39
CA LEU A 458 -13.51 27.66 22.84
C LEU A 458 -12.74 26.32 22.80
N ALA A 459 -13.38 25.23 23.19
CA ALA A 459 -12.80 23.89 23.15
C ALA A 459 -12.41 23.47 21.72
N LEU A 460 -13.26 23.75 20.73
CA LEU A 460 -13.01 23.45 19.33
C LEU A 460 -11.90 24.35 18.74
N LYS A 461 -11.90 25.64 19.09
CA LYS A 461 -10.84 26.60 18.74
C LYS A 461 -9.47 26.11 19.24
N GLN A 462 -9.39 25.69 20.50
CA GLN A 462 -8.17 25.13 21.08
C GLN A 462 -7.76 23.80 20.42
N LYS A 463 -8.71 22.90 20.16
CA LYS A 463 -8.46 21.62 19.44
C LYS A 463 -7.87 21.90 18.05
N LEU A 464 -8.44 22.82 17.29
CA LEU A 464 -7.99 23.20 15.94
C LEU A 464 -6.58 23.79 15.95
N ARG A 465 -6.31 24.76 16.83
CA ARG A 465 -4.97 25.37 16.97
C ARG A 465 -3.91 24.35 17.35
N ARG A 466 -4.22 23.49 18.31
CA ARG A 466 -3.34 22.40 18.76
C ARG A 466 -3.06 21.41 17.62
N ALA A 467 -4.08 20.96 16.91
CA ALA A 467 -3.92 20.03 15.80
C ALA A 467 -3.05 20.60 14.66
N PHE A 468 -3.23 21.87 14.31
CA PHE A 468 -2.40 22.52 13.29
C PHE A 468 -0.97 22.82 13.72
N ARG A 469 -0.73 23.02 15.01
CA ARG A 469 0.63 23.21 15.55
C ARG A 469 1.37 21.88 15.62
N ASP A 470 0.72 20.86 16.16
CA ASP A 470 1.36 19.61 16.54
C ASP A 470 1.39 18.63 15.36
N ALA A 471 0.28 18.48 14.62
CA ALA A 471 0.15 17.49 13.56
C ALA A 471 0.52 18.02 12.17
N ALA A 472 0.15 19.27 11.85
CA ALA A 472 0.31 19.80 10.50
C ALA A 472 0.86 21.24 10.46
N PRO A 473 2.09 21.46 10.97
CA PRO A 473 2.70 22.79 11.01
C PRO A 473 2.98 23.37 9.61
N GLY A 474 2.95 24.70 9.52
CA GLY A 474 3.35 25.43 8.31
C GLY A 474 2.63 24.95 7.04
N LYS A 475 3.40 24.67 5.99
CA LYS A 475 2.88 24.23 4.68
C LYS A 475 2.32 22.80 4.68
N LEU A 476 2.60 21.97 5.70
CA LEU A 476 2.14 20.58 5.76
C LEU A 476 0.62 20.48 5.82
N ARG A 477 -0.08 21.48 6.38
CA ARG A 477 -1.55 21.53 6.43
C ARG A 477 -2.22 21.45 5.06
N TYR A 478 -1.54 21.92 4.01
CA TYR A 478 -2.04 21.84 2.64
C TYR A 478 -1.88 20.45 2.01
N THR A 479 -1.58 19.43 2.83
CA THR A 479 -1.65 18.02 2.45
C THR A 479 -2.84 17.30 3.11
N LEU A 480 -3.54 17.98 4.04
CA LEU A 480 -4.64 17.37 4.77
C LEU A 480 -5.91 17.27 3.91
N PRO A 481 -6.67 16.17 4.02
CA PRO A 481 -7.99 16.08 3.44
C PRO A 481 -8.95 17.01 4.18
N LEU A 482 -9.71 17.79 3.41
CA LEU A 482 -10.81 18.62 3.86
C LEU A 482 -12.11 18.04 3.31
N LEU A 483 -13.07 17.79 4.19
CA LEU A 483 -14.43 17.40 3.86
C LEU A 483 -15.26 18.66 3.60
N VAL A 484 -15.87 18.73 2.42
CA VAL A 484 -16.73 19.84 1.99
C VAL A 484 -18.10 19.35 1.55
N HIS A 485 -19.09 20.23 1.68
CA HIS A 485 -20.45 20.06 1.14
C HIS A 485 -20.79 21.30 0.32
N GLY A 486 -20.85 21.16 -1.01
CA GLY A 486 -20.83 22.32 -1.90
C GLY A 486 -19.57 23.17 -1.68
N GLU A 487 -19.73 24.43 -1.30
CA GLU A 487 -18.63 25.34 -0.94
C GLU A 487 -18.36 25.39 0.58
N GLU A 488 -19.15 24.69 1.39
CA GLU A 488 -19.05 24.75 2.84
C GLU A 488 -17.97 23.81 3.40
N LEU A 489 -17.17 24.33 4.34
CA LEU A 489 -16.20 23.57 5.11
C LEU A 489 -16.89 22.76 6.23
N ARG A 490 -16.79 21.43 6.18
CA ARG A 490 -17.50 20.52 7.10
C ARG A 490 -16.58 19.81 8.10
N GLY A 491 -15.33 19.56 7.75
CA GLY A 491 -14.40 18.95 8.69
C GLY A 491 -13.04 18.57 8.13
N LEU A 492 -12.12 18.24 9.03
CA LEU A 492 -10.78 17.74 8.76
C LEU A 492 -10.69 16.31 9.31
N PRO A 493 -11.02 15.27 8.51
CA PRO A 493 -11.19 13.92 9.02
C PRO A 493 -9.95 13.35 9.72
N THR A 494 -8.75 13.61 9.18
CA THR A 494 -7.50 13.07 9.75
C THR A 494 -7.10 13.75 11.06
N LEU A 495 -7.62 14.94 11.34
CA LEU A 495 -7.43 15.64 12.61
C LEU A 495 -8.58 15.39 13.59
N ASP A 496 -9.60 14.63 13.17
CA ASP A 496 -10.82 14.39 13.93
C ASP A 496 -11.52 15.71 14.34
N ILE A 497 -11.65 16.65 13.39
CA ILE A 497 -12.28 17.96 13.64
C ILE A 497 -13.51 18.13 12.77
N GLU A 498 -14.67 18.26 13.41
CA GLU A 498 -15.94 18.68 12.81
C GLU A 498 -16.11 20.18 12.91
N LEU A 499 -16.49 20.78 11.78
CA LEU A 499 -16.82 22.18 11.68
C LEU A 499 -18.35 22.28 11.64
N PRO A 500 -18.98 23.09 12.51
CA PRO A 500 -20.43 23.25 12.49
C PRO A 500 -20.89 23.78 11.13
N SER A 501 -22.16 23.56 10.78
CA SER A 501 -22.77 24.22 9.62
C SER A 501 -22.89 25.72 9.91
N LYS A 502 -22.95 26.56 8.87
CA LYS A 502 -23.40 27.95 9.02
C LYS A 502 -24.79 28.00 9.69
N ASP A 503 -25.66 27.05 9.36
CA ASP A 503 -27.04 26.99 9.86
C ASP A 503 -27.15 26.40 11.28
N SER A 504 -26.25 25.49 11.69
CA SER A 504 -26.33 24.82 13.00
C SER A 504 -25.68 25.60 14.15
N LEU A 505 -25.04 26.74 13.86
CA LEU A 505 -24.67 27.73 14.88
C LEU A 505 -25.90 28.36 15.58
N GLN A 506 -27.12 28.08 15.09
CA GLN A 506 -28.40 28.49 15.68
C GLN A 506 -29.11 27.40 16.52
N GLY A 507 -28.46 26.27 16.83
CA GLY A 507 -28.92 25.34 17.87
C GLY A 507 -29.46 23.98 17.40
N ASP A 508 -29.29 23.59 16.13
CA ASP A 508 -29.69 22.26 15.68
C ASP A 508 -28.56 21.21 15.82
N VAL A 509 -28.63 20.42 16.90
CA VAL A 509 -27.71 19.29 17.23
C VAL A 509 -27.92 18.09 16.27
N SER A 510 -28.92 18.16 15.39
CA SER A 510 -29.33 17.05 14.53
C SER A 510 -28.31 16.72 13.40
N SER A 511 -27.38 17.62 13.08
CA SER A 511 -26.49 17.53 11.91
C SER A 511 -25.10 16.88 12.13
N GLN A 512 -24.90 16.08 13.18
CA GLN A 512 -23.58 15.54 13.51
C GLN A 512 -23.06 14.51 12.49
N LEU A 513 -22.04 14.90 11.73
CA LEU A 513 -21.28 14.06 10.81
C LEU A 513 -20.36 13.13 11.60
N ARG A 514 -20.25 11.88 11.16
CA ARG A 514 -19.22 10.96 11.67
C ARG A 514 -18.36 10.49 10.52
N TRP A 515 -17.10 10.19 10.80
CA TRP A 515 -16.20 9.57 9.84
C TRP A 515 -15.29 8.57 10.53
N GLU A 516 -14.75 7.68 9.72
CA GLU A 516 -13.63 6.84 10.11
C GLU A 516 -12.47 7.09 9.16
N VAL A 517 -11.27 7.11 9.73
CA VAL A 517 -10.03 7.26 8.98
C VAL A 517 -9.09 6.14 9.37
N ARG A 518 -8.47 5.51 8.37
CA ARG A 518 -7.36 4.58 8.55
C ARG A 518 -6.16 5.02 7.74
N TYR A 519 -4.96 4.91 8.30
CA TYR A 519 -3.73 5.12 7.56
C TYR A 519 -3.45 3.87 6.72
N LYS A 520 -3.27 4.04 5.41
CA LYS A 520 -3.01 2.92 4.50
C LYS A 520 -1.67 2.29 4.87
N GLY A 521 -1.71 0.98 5.11
CA GLY A 521 -0.70 0.23 5.83
C GLY A 521 0.73 0.41 5.31
N VAL A 522 1.64 0.59 6.26
CA VAL A 522 3.10 0.53 6.07
C VAL A 522 3.69 -0.28 7.23
N THR A 523 3.00 -1.37 7.58
CA THR A 523 3.17 -2.11 8.84
C THR A 523 4.54 -2.74 8.96
N GLU A 524 5.08 -3.33 7.91
CA GLU A 524 6.39 -4.00 7.97
C GLU A 524 7.55 -2.98 8.12
N THR A 525 7.59 -1.94 7.29
CA THR A 525 8.61 -0.88 7.42
C THR A 525 8.53 -0.19 8.78
N LEU A 526 7.33 0.13 9.27
CA LEU A 526 7.16 0.69 10.62
C LEU A 526 7.58 -0.28 11.71
N GLN A 527 7.32 -1.58 11.57
CA GLN A 527 7.76 -2.60 12.52
C GLN A 527 9.29 -2.65 12.61
N HIS A 528 10.00 -2.60 11.49
CA HIS A 528 11.47 -2.54 11.49
C HIS A 528 11.99 -1.29 12.20
N LEU A 529 11.40 -0.12 11.93
CA LEU A 529 11.77 1.13 12.60
C LEU A 529 11.46 1.12 14.11
N ASN A 530 10.37 0.47 14.52
CA ASN A 530 9.98 0.37 15.92
C ASN A 530 10.88 -0.58 16.73
N ARG A 531 11.46 -1.63 16.11
CA ARG A 531 12.42 -2.52 16.79
C ARG A 531 13.66 -1.78 17.28
N ALA A 532 14.08 -0.74 16.56
CA ALA A 532 15.18 0.14 16.98
C ALA A 532 14.85 0.98 18.22
N ALA A 533 13.56 1.20 18.49
CA ALA A 533 13.08 2.05 19.57
C ALA A 533 12.94 1.31 20.91
N SER A 534 13.07 -0.02 20.93
CA SER A 534 13.19 -0.80 22.16
C SER A 534 14.59 -0.59 22.75
N PRO A 535 14.74 0.12 23.88
CA PRO A 535 16.04 0.30 24.49
C PRO A 535 16.49 -1.03 25.08
N SER A 536 17.70 -1.47 24.76
CA SER A 536 18.52 -2.05 25.82
C SER A 536 18.52 -1.03 26.95
N HIS A 537 18.06 -1.43 28.13
CA HIS A 537 18.10 -0.64 29.35
C HIS A 537 19.49 -0.01 29.51
N ASP A 538 19.63 1.27 29.17
CA ASP A 538 20.63 2.18 29.75
C ASP A 538 20.26 3.64 29.40
N LEU A 539 19.74 4.31 30.44
CA LEU A 539 19.89 5.71 30.81
C LEU A 539 19.83 6.78 29.70
N VAL A 540 18.78 7.62 29.72
CA VAL A 540 18.85 9.08 30.02
C VAL A 540 17.42 9.58 30.31
N LYS A 541 17.18 10.06 31.54
CA LYS A 541 15.96 10.77 31.95
C LYS A 541 15.88 12.15 31.27
N PRO A 542 14.69 12.70 31.01
CA PRO A 542 14.54 14.06 30.48
C PRO A 542 14.98 15.07 31.55
N LEU A 543 15.95 15.93 31.20
CA LEU A 543 16.27 17.12 31.98
C LEU A 543 15.15 18.15 31.79
N ASN A 544 14.33 18.31 32.83
CA ASN A 544 13.59 19.56 33.06
C ASN A 544 14.61 20.64 33.40
N GLY A 545 14.64 21.71 32.60
CA GLY A 545 15.43 22.90 32.86
C GLY A 545 14.64 24.13 32.44
N ASP A 546 14.21 24.90 33.43
CA ASP A 546 13.52 26.18 33.31
C ASP A 546 14.27 27.14 32.37
N LEU A 547 13.55 27.68 31.39
CA LEU A 547 13.99 28.84 30.61
C LEU A 547 13.22 30.07 31.09
N ASN A 548 13.73 30.70 32.14
CA ASN A 548 13.44 32.08 32.51
C ASN A 548 14.71 32.93 32.37
N GLY A 549 14.61 34.05 31.65
CA GLY A 549 15.64 35.09 31.51
C GLY A 549 16.48 34.95 30.23
N GLN A 550 16.77 35.98 29.43
CA GLN A 550 16.60 37.42 29.56
C GLN A 550 16.43 38.02 28.15
N PHE A 551 15.67 39.12 28.11
CA PHE A 551 15.52 40.01 26.97
C PHE A 551 16.86 40.67 26.59
N SER A 552 17.17 40.71 25.29
CA SER A 552 18.03 41.73 24.71
C SER A 552 17.59 42.02 23.27
N SER A 553 16.97 43.18 23.08
CA SER A 553 16.56 43.75 21.78
C SER A 553 17.77 44.07 20.89
N PRO A 554 17.69 43.91 19.56
CA PRO A 554 18.58 44.60 18.64
C PRO A 554 17.96 45.94 18.21
N ARG A 555 18.75 47.01 18.40
CA ARG A 555 18.51 48.37 17.91
C ARG A 555 18.61 48.44 16.38
N ASN A 556 17.83 49.39 15.85
CA ASN A 556 17.87 50.01 14.52
C ASN A 556 19.21 50.01 13.80
N LEU A 557 19.16 49.81 12.48
CA LEU A 557 20.00 50.48 11.48
C LEU A 557 19.26 50.47 10.14
N GLU A 558 18.51 51.53 9.88
CA GLU A 558 18.24 52.05 8.53
C GLU A 558 19.48 52.81 8.05
N GLN A 559 19.79 52.67 6.75
CA GLN A 559 20.42 53.62 5.81
C GLN A 559 21.43 52.93 4.89
N SER A 560 20.96 52.57 3.68
CA SER A 560 21.39 53.14 2.39
C SER A 560 20.68 52.41 1.26
#